data_AF-A0AAJ8L2L0-F1
#
_entry.id   AF-A0AAJ8L2L0-F1
#
_cell.length_a   1.000
_cell.length_b   1.000
_cell.length_c   1.000
_cell.angle_alpha   90.00
_cell.angle_beta   90.00
_cell.angle_gamma   90.00
#
_symmetry.space_group_name_H-M   'P 1'
#
loop_
_entity.id
_entity.type
_entity.pdbx_description
1 polymer ?
#
loop_
_entity_poly.entity_id
_entity_poly.type
_entity_poly.pdbx_seq_one_letter_code
_entity_poly.pdbx_strand_id
1 'polypeptide(L)'
;MARPPFPSGWSKIPLSLKNLTLANTLPVGQSFLWHRHQLKASSSEQPVEEFSRAVDNPPRVVCLRQTPNHLYYTAVYPSIDAAETDGRTGITRAWIDDYFHLKLQPDLEKLYDDWRRRDPDLFGKVEVNERAIGVRVLRQDPWECLIALQMLQDEFKGEVEEGLLSWRTEPVEDVRDKLVALKGVGRKVADCVMLMCMDKVHTHVAAIAARHPAFPSRLRNKSMSKQIYEETQQFLLDKWGPMGGWCQAVMFAADLPANNKVLKVETKAVLKDSLSLKRKAETVTVTELKRTRSETRRVMKVVTEVKIE
;
A
#
# COMPACT_ATOMS: atom_id res chain seq x y z
N MET A 1 -25.46 -4.42 -7.58
CA MET A 1 -25.47 -4.97 -8.97
C MET A 1 -24.38 -6.02 -9.15
N ALA A 2 -24.49 -6.87 -10.17
CA ALA A 2 -23.42 -7.80 -10.53
C ALA A 2 -22.27 -7.07 -11.24
N ARG A 3 -21.05 -7.60 -11.10
CA ARG A 3 -19.87 -7.05 -11.77
C ARG A 3 -19.98 -7.27 -13.29
N PRO A 4 -19.66 -6.27 -14.13
CA PRO A 4 -19.73 -6.44 -15.57
C PRO A 4 -18.67 -7.43 -16.08
N PRO A 5 -18.98 -8.17 -17.16
CA PRO A 5 -18.02 -9.11 -17.76
C PRO A 5 -16.75 -8.37 -18.23
N PHE A 6 -15.61 -9.05 -18.21
CA PHE A 6 -14.37 -8.50 -18.76
C PHE A 6 -14.10 -9.11 -20.14
N PRO A 7 -13.69 -8.32 -21.16
CA PRO A 7 -13.45 -6.87 -21.11
C PRO A 7 -14.70 -6.00 -21.34
N SER A 8 -15.84 -6.59 -21.73
CA SER A 8 -17.06 -5.87 -22.12
C SER A 8 -17.76 -5.20 -20.92
N GLY A 9 -17.64 -3.87 -20.81
CA GLY A 9 -18.18 -3.10 -19.67
C GLY A 9 -17.10 -2.56 -18.73
N TRP A 10 -15.83 -2.70 -19.12
CA TRP A 10 -14.70 -2.04 -18.47
C TRP A 10 -14.20 -0.87 -19.31
N SER A 11 -13.90 0.22 -18.62
CA SER A 11 -13.21 1.37 -19.20
C SER A 11 -11.70 1.14 -19.15
N LYS A 12 -10.93 1.83 -20.01
CA LYS A 12 -9.47 1.68 -20.08
C LYS A 12 -8.76 3.03 -20.16
N ILE A 13 -7.57 3.08 -19.56
CA ILE A 13 -6.64 4.22 -19.57
C ILE A 13 -5.33 3.72 -20.19
N PRO A 14 -4.83 4.35 -21.27
CA PRO A 14 -3.49 4.06 -21.78
C PRO A 14 -2.46 4.42 -20.71
N LEU A 15 -1.72 3.42 -20.21
CA LEU A 15 -0.79 3.59 -19.10
C LEU A 15 0.22 2.44 -19.09
N SER A 16 1.50 2.77 -19.21
CA SER A 16 2.58 1.77 -19.15
C SER A 16 2.88 1.36 -17.71
N LEU A 17 3.43 0.16 -17.53
CA LEU A 17 3.88 -0.33 -16.22
C LEU A 17 4.93 0.58 -15.56
N LYS A 18 5.74 1.29 -16.36
CA LYS A 18 6.68 2.29 -15.86
C LYS A 18 6.00 3.46 -15.17
N ASN A 19 4.78 3.79 -15.58
CA ASN A 19 4.01 4.86 -14.99
C ASN A 19 3.15 4.41 -13.82
N LEU A 20 2.63 3.18 -13.84
CA LEU A 20 1.93 2.60 -12.70
C LEU A 20 1.98 1.08 -12.79
N THR A 21 2.38 0.41 -11.73
CA THR A 21 2.19 -1.03 -11.57
C THR A 21 1.34 -1.29 -10.33
N LEU A 22 0.13 -1.84 -10.50
CA LEU A 22 -0.80 -2.08 -9.39
C LEU A 22 -0.19 -3.03 -8.34
N ALA A 23 0.46 -4.09 -8.79
CA ALA A 23 1.14 -5.07 -7.93
C ALA A 23 2.26 -4.48 -7.07
N ASN A 24 2.88 -3.39 -7.52
CA ASN A 24 3.98 -2.73 -6.86
C ASN A 24 3.52 -1.51 -6.04
N THR A 25 2.30 -1.02 -6.27
CA THR A 25 1.77 0.19 -5.62
C THR A 25 0.75 -0.13 -4.52
N LEU A 26 -0.16 -1.07 -4.77
CA LEU A 26 -1.28 -1.32 -3.86
C LEU A 26 -0.91 -2.16 -2.62
N PRO A 27 -0.12 -3.25 -2.71
CA PRO A 27 0.16 -4.11 -1.56
C PRO A 27 1.40 -3.69 -0.76
N VAL A 28 2.00 -2.53 -1.03
CA VAL A 28 3.28 -2.11 -0.42
C VAL A 28 3.10 -1.26 0.85
N GLY A 29 2.01 -1.49 1.59
CA GLY A 29 1.78 -0.86 2.89
C GLY A 29 1.36 0.61 2.84
N GLN A 30 1.03 1.13 1.65
CA GLN A 30 0.42 2.47 1.52
C GLN A 30 -1.07 2.42 1.85
N SER A 31 -1.80 1.47 1.27
CA SER A 31 -3.23 1.27 1.52
C SER A 31 -3.50 -0.19 1.91
N PHE A 32 -4.42 -0.38 2.86
CA PHE A 32 -4.83 -1.70 3.34
C PHE A 32 -6.24 -2.10 2.88
N LEU A 33 -6.90 -1.24 2.10
CA LEU A 33 -8.30 -1.40 1.68
C LEU A 33 -8.44 -2.11 0.32
N TRP A 34 -7.31 -2.39 -0.35
CA TRP A 34 -7.32 -3.11 -1.62
C TRP A 34 -7.26 -4.62 -1.41
N HIS A 35 -8.24 -5.32 -1.97
CA HIS A 35 -8.26 -6.76 -2.04
C HIS A 35 -7.70 -7.22 -3.39
N ARG A 36 -6.72 -8.14 -3.35
CA ARG A 36 -6.10 -8.73 -4.55
C ARG A 36 -6.69 -10.10 -4.80
N HIS A 37 -7.13 -10.34 -6.04
CA HIS A 37 -7.69 -11.62 -6.50
C HIS A 37 -6.91 -12.11 -7.72
N GLN A 38 -6.44 -13.36 -7.68
CA GLN A 38 -5.74 -13.99 -8.81
C GLN A 38 -6.75 -14.47 -9.86
N LEU A 39 -6.52 -14.13 -11.13
CA LEU A 39 -7.36 -14.53 -12.24
C LEU A 39 -6.74 -15.74 -12.96
N LYS A 40 -7.58 -16.60 -13.50
CA LYS A 40 -7.13 -17.66 -14.41
C LYS A 40 -6.79 -17.02 -15.75
N ALA A 41 -5.52 -16.71 -15.95
CA ALA A 41 -5.06 -16.16 -17.22
C ALA A 41 -5.15 -17.23 -18.31
N SER A 42 -5.81 -16.89 -19.43
CA SER A 42 -5.89 -17.77 -20.61
C SER A 42 -4.84 -17.43 -21.66
N SER A 43 -4.21 -16.25 -21.57
CA SER A 43 -3.15 -15.77 -22.46
C SER A 43 -2.28 -14.72 -21.75
N SER A 44 -1.10 -14.43 -22.30
CA SER A 44 -0.15 -13.43 -21.78
C SER A 44 -0.65 -11.98 -21.87
N GLU A 45 -1.66 -11.72 -22.69
CA GLU A 45 -2.21 -10.37 -22.89
C GLU A 45 -3.39 -10.06 -21.96
N GLN A 46 -3.89 -11.06 -21.22
CA GLN A 46 -4.97 -10.86 -20.26
C GLN A 46 -4.43 -10.49 -18.87
N PRO A 47 -5.17 -9.67 -18.11
CA PRO A 47 -4.86 -9.43 -16.71
C PRO A 47 -4.82 -10.75 -15.93
N VAL A 48 -3.72 -10.98 -15.22
CA VAL A 48 -3.53 -12.15 -14.34
C VAL A 48 -4.14 -11.94 -12.96
N GLU A 49 -4.55 -10.71 -12.65
CA GLU A 49 -5.04 -10.34 -11.34
C GLU A 49 -6.01 -9.16 -11.41
N GLU A 50 -6.78 -9.02 -10.33
CA GLU A 50 -7.70 -7.94 -10.11
C GLU A 50 -7.51 -7.37 -8.71
N PHE A 51 -7.64 -6.05 -8.59
CA PHE A 51 -7.68 -5.34 -7.33
C PHE A 51 -9.04 -4.70 -7.15
N SER A 52 -9.67 -4.87 -5.99
CA SER A 52 -10.95 -4.24 -5.70
C SER A 52 -10.96 -3.58 -4.34
N ARG A 53 -11.64 -2.44 -4.23
CA ARG A 53 -11.88 -1.76 -2.94
C ARG A 53 -13.23 -1.05 -2.92
N ALA A 54 -13.78 -0.88 -1.72
CA ALA A 54 -14.88 0.05 -1.50
C ALA A 54 -14.38 1.50 -1.51
N VAL A 55 -15.26 2.41 -1.95
CA VAL A 55 -15.10 3.86 -1.91
C VAL A 55 -16.45 4.42 -1.47
N ASP A 56 -16.46 5.32 -0.48
CA ASP A 56 -17.70 5.76 0.16
C ASP A 56 -18.41 6.92 -0.54
N ASN A 57 -17.67 7.82 -1.21
CA ASN A 57 -18.25 9.01 -1.84
C ASN A 57 -18.02 9.06 -3.37
N PRO A 58 -19.06 8.85 -4.19
CA PRO A 58 -20.29 8.12 -3.86
C PRO A 58 -19.99 6.63 -3.61
N PRO A 59 -20.90 5.91 -2.90
CA PRO A 59 -20.64 4.56 -2.44
C PRO A 59 -20.58 3.60 -3.62
N ARG A 60 -19.44 2.93 -3.80
CA ARG A 60 -19.19 1.97 -4.88
C ARG A 60 -18.02 1.04 -4.58
N VAL A 61 -17.95 -0.07 -5.29
CA VAL A 61 -16.75 -0.93 -5.31
C VAL A 61 -16.02 -0.70 -6.62
N VAL A 62 -14.81 -0.14 -6.56
CA VAL A 62 -13.93 0.05 -7.71
C VAL A 62 -13.13 -1.24 -7.92
N CYS A 63 -13.13 -1.75 -9.14
CA CYS A 63 -12.33 -2.90 -9.57
C CYS A 63 -11.32 -2.45 -10.63
N LEU A 64 -10.08 -2.88 -10.48
CA LEU A 64 -8.96 -2.57 -11.37
C LEU A 64 -8.31 -3.84 -11.89
N ARG A 65 -7.96 -3.83 -13.17
CA ARG A 65 -7.14 -4.86 -13.82
C ARG A 65 -6.10 -4.16 -14.67
N GLN A 66 -4.96 -4.79 -14.90
CA GLN A 66 -3.87 -4.17 -15.65
C GLN A 66 -3.28 -5.13 -16.68
N THR A 67 -2.87 -4.55 -17.80
CA THR A 67 -2.00 -5.15 -18.82
C THR A 67 -0.76 -4.27 -18.96
N PRO A 68 0.27 -4.67 -19.73
CA PRO A 68 1.49 -3.88 -19.85
C PRO A 68 1.29 -2.43 -20.31
N ASN A 69 0.22 -2.16 -21.08
CA ASN A 69 -0.03 -0.87 -21.73
C ASN A 69 -1.33 -0.18 -21.31
N HIS A 70 -2.17 -0.83 -20.50
CA HIS A 70 -3.46 -0.28 -20.10
C HIS A 70 -3.83 -0.63 -18.67
N LEU A 71 -4.37 0.37 -17.97
CA LEU A 71 -5.16 0.19 -16.75
C LEU A 71 -6.63 0.08 -17.11
N TYR A 72 -7.27 -1.01 -16.74
CA TYR A 72 -8.71 -1.23 -16.88
C TYR A 72 -9.40 -0.97 -15.55
N TYR A 73 -10.56 -0.33 -15.61
CA TYR A 73 -11.36 -0.07 -14.42
C TYR A 73 -12.86 -0.24 -14.67
N THR A 74 -13.58 -0.56 -13.61
CA THR A 74 -15.04 -0.52 -13.54
C THR A 74 -15.46 -0.24 -12.10
N ALA A 75 -16.70 0.18 -11.90
CA ALA A 75 -17.29 0.39 -10.58
C ALA A 75 -18.63 -0.32 -10.47
N VAL A 76 -18.86 -0.97 -9.33
CA VAL A 76 -20.14 -1.59 -8.98
C VAL A 76 -20.85 -0.68 -7.99
N TYR A 77 -22.00 -0.16 -8.42
CA TYR A 77 -22.84 0.74 -7.63
C TYR A 77 -24.00 0.01 -6.93
N PRO A 78 -24.53 0.57 -5.83
CA PRO A 78 -25.74 0.08 -5.18
C PRO A 78 -26.98 0.14 -6.08
N SER A 79 -27.14 1.19 -6.88
CA SER A 79 -28.28 1.41 -7.79
C SER A 79 -27.86 1.64 -9.24
N ILE A 80 -28.77 1.36 -10.18
CA ILE A 80 -28.58 1.58 -11.62
C ILE A 80 -28.38 3.08 -11.90
N ASP A 81 -29.23 3.93 -11.33
CA ASP A 81 -29.16 5.39 -11.50
C ASP A 81 -27.79 5.96 -11.12
N ALA A 82 -27.16 5.44 -10.06
CA ALA A 82 -25.83 5.86 -9.64
C ALA A 82 -24.75 5.43 -10.66
N ALA A 83 -24.85 4.23 -11.22
CA ALA A 83 -23.95 3.77 -12.28
C ALA A 83 -24.12 4.58 -13.58
N GLU A 84 -25.35 4.88 -13.97
CA GLU A 84 -25.62 5.73 -15.15
C GLU A 84 -25.15 7.17 -14.95
N THR A 85 -25.25 7.68 -13.71
CA THR A 85 -24.71 8.98 -13.35
C THR A 85 -23.18 8.99 -13.47
N ASP A 86 -22.49 7.96 -12.99
CA ASP A 86 -21.05 7.82 -13.22
C ASP A 86 -20.69 7.70 -14.71
N GLY A 87 -21.48 6.96 -15.50
CA GLY A 87 -21.30 6.86 -16.95
C GLY A 87 -21.35 8.23 -17.66
N ARG A 88 -22.16 9.16 -17.15
CA ARG A 88 -22.29 10.53 -17.69
C ARG A 88 -21.24 11.50 -17.14
N THR A 89 -20.90 11.37 -15.86
CA THR A 89 -20.08 12.36 -15.13
C THR A 89 -18.61 11.97 -15.02
N GLY A 90 -18.29 10.68 -15.14
CA GLY A 90 -16.94 10.14 -15.02
C GLY A 90 -16.35 10.23 -13.61
N ILE A 91 -17.17 10.20 -12.56
CA ILE A 91 -16.74 10.31 -11.15
C ILE A 91 -15.69 9.24 -10.81
N THR A 92 -15.89 7.98 -11.21
CA THR A 92 -14.91 6.91 -10.98
C THR A 92 -13.60 7.19 -11.69
N ARG A 93 -13.65 7.72 -12.92
CA ARG A 93 -12.44 8.08 -13.66
C ARG A 93 -11.68 9.20 -12.97
N ALA A 94 -12.38 10.27 -12.59
CA ALA A 94 -11.79 11.41 -11.90
C ALA A 94 -11.14 10.98 -10.57
N TRP A 95 -11.80 10.09 -9.83
CA TRP A 95 -11.26 9.53 -8.60
C TRP A 95 -10.01 8.68 -8.83
N ILE A 96 -9.96 7.84 -9.87
CA ILE A 96 -8.75 7.07 -10.22
C ILE A 96 -7.60 8.01 -10.59
N ASP A 97 -7.88 9.03 -11.41
CA ASP A 97 -6.89 10.02 -11.82
C ASP A 97 -6.30 10.78 -10.63
N ASP A 98 -7.12 11.10 -9.63
CA ASP A 98 -6.69 11.77 -8.39
C ASP A 98 -5.94 10.81 -7.45
N TYR A 99 -6.51 9.63 -7.19
CA TYR A 99 -5.97 8.63 -6.25
C TYR A 99 -4.57 8.14 -6.62
N PHE A 100 -4.29 8.00 -7.92
CA PHE A 100 -2.96 7.63 -8.45
C PHE A 100 -2.17 8.85 -8.97
N HIS A 101 -2.65 10.08 -8.77
CA HIS A 101 -2.02 11.30 -9.27
C HIS A 101 -1.72 11.28 -10.79
N LEU A 102 -2.56 10.64 -11.61
CA LEU A 102 -2.32 10.47 -13.05
C LEU A 102 -2.38 11.80 -13.82
N LYS A 103 -3.10 12.81 -13.31
CA LYS A 103 -3.16 14.16 -13.91
C LYS A 103 -2.04 15.07 -13.43
N LEU A 104 -1.78 15.08 -12.12
CA LEU A 104 -0.78 15.97 -11.52
C LEU A 104 0.65 15.49 -11.79
N GLN A 105 0.87 14.18 -11.85
CA GLN A 105 2.16 13.54 -12.11
C GLN A 105 2.00 12.52 -13.25
N PRO A 106 1.75 12.96 -14.49
CA PRO A 106 1.42 12.07 -15.59
C PRO A 106 2.59 11.17 -16.01
N ASP A 107 3.82 11.62 -15.76
CA ASP A 107 5.04 10.98 -16.24
C ASP A 107 5.97 10.67 -15.06
N LEU A 108 5.75 9.49 -14.47
CA LEU A 108 6.58 8.99 -13.38
C LEU A 108 8.00 8.68 -13.85
N GLU A 109 8.18 8.35 -15.13
CA GLU A 109 9.49 8.01 -15.69
C GLU A 109 10.46 9.19 -15.59
N LYS A 110 9.98 10.42 -15.82
CA LYS A 110 10.77 11.64 -15.58
C LYS A 110 11.26 11.79 -14.14
N LEU A 111 10.47 11.38 -13.15
CA LEU A 111 10.89 11.41 -11.75
C LEU A 111 11.99 10.37 -11.50
N TYR A 112 11.88 9.18 -12.09
CA TYR A 112 12.91 8.14 -11.98
C TYR A 112 14.21 8.60 -12.65
N ASP A 113 14.13 9.23 -13.83
CA ASP A 113 15.30 9.80 -14.50
C ASP A 113 15.95 10.93 -13.67
N ASP A 114 15.15 11.77 -13.01
CA ASP A 114 15.66 12.81 -12.11
C ASP A 114 16.39 12.22 -10.91
N TRP A 115 15.79 11.23 -10.23
CA TRP A 115 16.42 10.56 -9.11
C TRP A 115 17.66 9.78 -9.52
N ARG A 116 17.66 9.13 -10.69
CA ARG A 116 18.84 8.43 -11.24
C ARG A 116 20.01 9.39 -11.45
N ARG A 117 19.74 10.60 -11.96
CA ARG A 117 20.78 11.62 -12.16
C ARG A 117 21.31 12.18 -10.83
N ARG A 118 20.45 12.31 -9.81
CA ARG A 118 20.85 12.86 -8.50
C ARG A 118 21.57 11.84 -7.62
N ASP A 119 21.18 10.58 -7.69
CA ASP A 119 21.65 9.50 -6.81
C ASP A 119 21.83 8.17 -7.59
N PRO A 120 22.81 8.12 -8.53
CA PRO A 120 23.00 6.96 -9.40
C PRO A 120 23.40 5.69 -8.65
N ASP A 121 24.13 5.83 -7.54
CA ASP A 121 24.60 4.69 -6.74
C ASP A 121 23.44 3.91 -6.08
N LEU A 122 22.40 4.64 -5.66
CA LEU A 122 21.21 4.06 -5.07
C LEU A 122 20.20 3.65 -6.15
N PHE A 123 19.83 4.58 -7.04
CA PHE A 123 18.76 4.35 -8.00
C PHE A 123 19.14 3.42 -9.14
N GLY A 124 20.42 3.35 -9.52
CA GLY A 124 20.90 2.39 -10.50
C GLY A 124 20.67 0.93 -10.06
N LYS A 125 20.63 0.64 -8.75
CA LYS A 125 20.33 -0.69 -8.21
C LYS A 125 18.83 -0.95 -8.07
N VAL A 126 18.08 0.10 -7.73
CA VAL A 126 16.64 0.02 -7.42
C VAL A 126 15.83 -0.23 -8.66
N GLU A 127 16.15 0.42 -9.78
CA GLU A 127 15.40 0.24 -11.04
C GLU A 127 15.51 -1.17 -11.62
N VAL A 128 16.62 -1.87 -11.37
CA VAL A 128 16.80 -3.28 -11.76
C VAL A 128 15.85 -4.20 -10.97
N ASN A 129 15.28 -3.73 -9.88
CA ASN A 129 14.27 -4.45 -9.13
C ASN A 129 12.89 -4.23 -9.78
N GLU A 130 12.30 -5.29 -10.32
CA GLU A 130 10.97 -5.27 -10.94
C GLU A 130 9.87 -4.73 -10.02
N ARG A 131 10.06 -4.75 -8.69
CA ARG A 131 9.13 -4.20 -7.69
C ARG A 131 9.19 -2.70 -7.54
N ALA A 132 10.28 -2.09 -7.99
CA ALA A 132 10.42 -0.65 -8.02
C ALA A 132 9.75 -0.04 -9.25
N ILE A 133 9.34 -0.83 -10.25
CA ILE A 133 8.76 -0.31 -11.49
C ILE A 133 7.34 0.22 -11.23
N GLY A 134 7.08 1.47 -11.62
CA GLY A 134 5.73 2.03 -11.61
C GLY A 134 5.15 2.23 -10.21
N VAL A 135 5.98 2.39 -9.18
CA VAL A 135 5.51 2.64 -7.81
C VAL A 135 5.10 4.09 -7.67
N ARG A 136 3.82 4.32 -7.36
CA ARG A 136 3.27 5.65 -7.07
C ARG A 136 2.96 5.84 -5.59
N VAL A 137 2.98 7.09 -5.13
CA VAL A 137 2.35 7.44 -3.86
C VAL A 137 0.85 7.65 -4.09
N LEU A 138 0.03 6.97 -3.29
CA LEU A 138 -1.43 7.08 -3.34
C LEU A 138 -1.92 8.35 -2.64
N ARG A 139 -2.97 8.98 -3.19
CA ARG A 139 -3.69 10.10 -2.56
C ARG A 139 -4.92 9.59 -1.82
N GLN A 140 -4.73 9.20 -0.57
CA GLN A 140 -5.78 8.58 0.23
C GLN A 140 -6.67 9.63 0.91
N ASP A 141 -7.89 9.22 1.20
CA ASP A 141 -8.77 9.98 2.06
C ASP A 141 -8.17 10.03 3.49
N PRO A 142 -8.06 11.22 4.11
CA PRO A 142 -7.45 11.36 5.44
C PRO A 142 -8.14 10.52 6.52
N TRP A 143 -9.46 10.39 6.45
CA TRP A 143 -10.23 9.65 7.42
C TRP A 143 -10.04 8.14 7.26
N GLU A 144 -10.15 7.62 6.03
CA GLU A 144 -9.84 6.21 5.72
C GLU A 144 -8.42 5.85 6.17
N CYS A 145 -7.47 6.74 5.89
CA CYS A 145 -6.05 6.61 6.22
C CYS A 145 -5.82 6.51 7.73
N LEU A 146 -6.40 7.42 8.52
CA LEU A 146 -6.24 7.43 9.97
C LEU A 146 -6.96 6.26 10.67
N ILE A 147 -8.13 5.86 10.20
CA ILE A 147 -8.82 4.66 10.71
C ILE A 147 -8.05 3.39 10.38
N ALA A 148 -7.59 3.24 9.13
CA ALA A 148 -6.84 2.06 8.71
C ALA A 148 -5.56 1.88 9.54
N LEU A 149 -4.98 2.98 10.00
CA LEU A 149 -3.83 2.99 10.89
C LEU A 149 -4.18 2.85 12.38
N GLN A 150 -5.46 2.67 12.73
CA GLN A 150 -5.99 2.52 14.09
C GLN A 150 -5.73 3.74 15.00
N MET A 151 -5.67 4.94 14.41
CA MET A 151 -5.24 6.17 15.10
C MET A 151 -6.39 6.97 15.70
N LEU A 152 -7.62 6.65 15.32
CA LEU A 152 -8.83 7.24 15.85
C LEU A 152 -9.57 6.15 16.64
N GLN A 153 -9.58 6.27 17.98
CA GLN A 153 -10.44 5.47 18.85
C GLN A 153 -11.68 6.29 19.24
N ASP A 154 -12.86 5.69 19.04
CA ASP A 154 -14.23 5.93 19.57
C ASP A 154 -14.80 7.34 19.89
N GLU A 155 -14.05 8.44 19.87
CA GLU A 155 -14.57 9.75 20.36
C GLU A 155 -14.84 10.81 19.28
N PHE A 156 -14.70 10.48 18.00
CA PHE A 156 -14.76 11.47 16.93
C PHE A 156 -15.79 11.10 15.87
N LYS A 157 -17.05 11.56 16.03
CA LYS A 157 -18.11 11.43 15.03
C LYS A 157 -18.61 12.81 14.58
N GLY A 158 -18.65 13.04 13.26
CA GLY A 158 -19.43 14.10 12.61
C GLY A 158 -18.60 15.20 11.93
N GLU A 159 -17.76 15.90 12.69
CA GLU A 159 -17.07 17.12 12.21
C GLU A 159 -15.60 16.89 11.82
N VAL A 160 -15.12 15.65 11.94
CA VAL A 160 -13.69 15.32 11.80
C VAL A 160 -13.25 15.23 10.35
N GLU A 161 -14.11 14.80 9.43
CA GLU A 161 -13.74 14.67 8.02
C GLU A 161 -13.45 16.04 7.37
N GLU A 162 -14.33 17.03 7.56
CA GLU A 162 -14.08 18.39 7.07
C GLU A 162 -12.86 19.03 7.75
N GLY A 163 -12.70 18.81 9.06
CA GLY A 163 -11.53 19.25 9.80
C GLY A 163 -10.22 18.65 9.26
N LEU A 164 -10.20 17.35 8.97
CA LEU A 164 -9.03 16.66 8.42
C LEU A 164 -8.71 17.09 6.99
N LEU A 165 -9.75 17.32 6.17
CA LEU A 165 -9.55 17.84 4.81
C LEU A 165 -8.93 19.25 4.83
N SER A 166 -9.28 20.09 5.81
CA SER A 166 -8.70 21.44 5.95
C SER A 166 -7.17 21.40 6.17
N TRP A 167 -6.66 20.36 6.84
CA TRP A 167 -5.23 20.20 7.14
C TRP A 167 -4.37 20.05 5.88
N ARG A 168 -4.93 19.64 4.74
CA ARG A 168 -4.20 19.62 3.45
C ARG A 168 -3.66 20.99 3.06
N THR A 169 -4.33 22.06 3.47
CA THR A 169 -3.95 23.45 3.14
C THR A 169 -3.05 24.10 4.19
N GLU A 170 -2.93 23.50 5.37
CA GLU A 170 -2.16 24.06 6.48
C GLU A 170 -0.64 23.83 6.35
N PRO A 171 0.20 24.58 7.09
CA PRO A 171 1.64 24.36 7.12
C PRO A 171 2.01 22.95 7.63
N VAL A 172 3.09 22.40 7.06
CA VAL A 172 3.60 21.07 7.39
C VAL A 172 3.80 20.84 8.89
N GLU A 173 4.41 21.81 9.57
CA GLU A 173 4.77 21.67 10.99
C GLU A 173 3.51 21.60 11.86
N ASP A 174 2.53 22.43 11.57
CA ASP A 174 1.23 22.45 12.27
C ASP A 174 0.49 21.14 12.07
N VAL A 175 0.44 20.63 10.84
CA VAL A 175 -0.19 19.33 10.53
C VAL A 175 0.54 18.20 11.25
N ARG A 176 1.87 18.23 11.30
CA ARG A 176 2.66 17.21 12.00
C ARG A 176 2.36 17.22 13.50
N ASP A 177 2.33 18.39 14.11
CA ASP A 177 2.07 18.53 15.55
C ASP A 177 0.65 18.07 15.89
N LYS A 178 -0.34 18.43 15.06
CA LYS A 178 -1.72 17.93 15.18
C LYS A 178 -1.80 16.40 15.07
N LEU A 179 -1.09 15.81 14.10
CA LEU A 179 -1.05 14.35 13.94
C LEU A 179 -0.36 13.65 15.11
N VAL A 180 0.79 14.15 15.56
CA VAL A 180 1.54 13.57 16.70
C VAL A 180 0.78 13.69 18.02
N ALA A 181 -0.12 14.67 18.15
CA ALA A 181 -1.02 14.77 19.30
C ALA A 181 -2.04 13.62 19.36
N LEU A 182 -2.32 12.93 18.25
CA LEU A 182 -3.20 11.77 18.23
C LEU A 182 -2.56 10.59 18.97
N LYS A 183 -3.33 9.96 19.85
CA LYS A 183 -2.87 8.82 20.64
C LYS A 183 -2.41 7.68 19.74
N GLY A 184 -1.14 7.29 19.87
CA GLY A 184 -0.53 6.22 19.07
C GLY A 184 0.17 6.69 17.80
N VAL A 185 0.16 7.99 17.52
CA VAL A 185 0.86 8.60 16.37
C VAL A 185 2.20 9.17 16.80
N GLY A 186 3.29 8.57 16.29
CA GLY A 186 4.63 9.15 16.37
C GLY A 186 5.02 9.90 15.10
N ARG A 187 6.15 10.62 15.10
CA ARG A 187 6.64 11.41 13.94
C ARG A 187 6.68 10.61 12.63
N LYS A 188 7.20 9.38 12.67
CA LYS A 188 7.24 8.49 11.49
C LYS A 188 5.85 8.28 10.88
N VAL A 189 4.87 8.00 11.73
CA VAL A 189 3.50 7.79 11.29
C VAL A 189 2.92 9.08 10.73
N ALA A 190 3.08 10.19 11.46
CA ALA A 190 2.58 11.49 11.04
C ALA A 190 3.09 11.85 9.63
N ASP A 191 4.37 11.62 9.35
CA ASP A 191 4.94 11.89 8.03
C ASP A 191 4.43 10.93 6.94
N CYS A 192 4.14 9.66 7.25
CA CYS A 192 3.47 8.75 6.32
C CYS A 192 2.05 9.25 5.99
N VAL A 193 1.28 9.67 6.99
CA VAL A 193 -0.07 10.24 6.80
C VAL A 193 0.02 11.53 5.99
N MET A 194 0.99 12.40 6.28
CA MET A 194 1.19 13.63 5.54
C MET A 194 1.53 13.38 4.06
N LEU A 195 2.39 12.39 3.79
CA LEU A 195 2.78 11.98 2.44
C LEU A 195 1.63 11.40 1.62
N MET A 196 0.83 10.53 2.21
CA MET A 196 -0.20 9.78 1.48
C MET A 196 -1.58 10.43 1.53
N CYS A 197 -1.85 11.31 2.49
CA CYS A 197 -3.21 11.71 2.84
C CYS A 197 -3.37 13.24 2.93
N MET A 198 -2.30 14.00 3.23
CA MET A 198 -2.36 15.47 3.43
C MET A 198 -1.67 16.31 2.35
N ASP A 199 -1.35 15.72 1.19
CA ASP A 199 -0.70 16.41 0.06
C ASP A 199 0.65 17.06 0.42
N LYS A 200 1.36 16.54 1.44
CA LYS A 200 2.67 17.06 1.86
C LYS A 200 3.78 16.08 1.51
N VAL A 201 4.73 16.47 0.68
CA VAL A 201 5.84 15.58 0.34
C VAL A 201 6.88 15.59 1.46
N HIS A 202 6.91 14.53 2.29
CA HIS A 202 7.90 14.34 3.35
C HIS A 202 8.71 13.06 3.19
N THR A 203 10.02 13.18 3.41
CA THR A 203 10.96 12.07 3.53
C THR A 203 11.37 11.89 4.98
N HIS A 204 11.44 10.66 5.46
CA HIS A 204 11.85 10.43 6.85
C HIS A 204 12.50 9.07 7.15
N VAL A 205 12.76 8.25 6.14
CA VAL A 205 13.27 6.89 6.38
C VAL A 205 14.80 6.92 6.52
N ALA A 206 15.25 7.13 7.75
CA ALA A 206 16.67 7.11 8.13
C ALA A 206 17.40 5.83 7.71
N ALA A 207 16.71 4.69 7.68
CA ALA A 207 17.29 3.42 7.22
C ALA A 207 17.65 3.43 5.72
N ILE A 208 16.93 4.18 4.89
CA ILE A 208 17.26 4.36 3.48
C ILE A 208 18.37 5.40 3.36
N ALA A 209 18.26 6.52 4.09
CA ALA A 209 19.30 7.54 4.12
C ALA A 209 20.67 6.94 4.50
N ALA A 210 20.72 6.07 5.51
CA ALA A 210 21.94 5.41 5.98
C ALA A 210 22.66 4.53 4.95
N ARG A 211 21.99 4.14 3.86
CA ARG A 211 22.60 3.39 2.75
C ARG A 211 23.40 4.29 1.82
N HIS A 212 23.07 5.58 1.78
CA HIS A 212 23.77 6.53 0.93
C HIS A 212 25.21 6.74 1.48
N PRO A 213 26.26 6.62 0.65
CA PRO A 213 27.65 6.77 1.11
C PRO A 213 27.91 8.09 1.85
N ALA A 214 27.39 9.19 1.32
CA ALA A 214 27.48 10.53 1.92
C ALA A 214 26.59 10.77 3.16
N PHE A 215 25.78 9.81 3.62
CA PHE A 215 24.95 10.02 4.80
C PHE A 215 25.81 10.15 6.06
N PRO A 216 25.66 11.23 6.85
CA PRO A 216 26.54 11.53 7.98
C PRO A 216 26.64 10.36 8.96
N SER A 217 27.87 9.90 9.22
CA SER A 217 28.14 8.77 10.13
C SER A 217 27.59 9.00 11.54
N ARG A 218 27.59 10.25 12.01
CA ARG A 218 27.02 10.65 13.32
C ARG A 218 25.52 10.40 13.45
N LEU A 219 24.78 10.33 12.33
CA LEU A 219 23.35 10.06 12.29
C LEU A 219 23.04 8.56 12.16
N ARG A 220 24.03 7.73 11.83
CA ARG A 220 23.85 6.28 11.68
C ARG A 220 23.63 5.60 13.03
N ASN A 221 22.68 4.66 13.06
CA ASN A 221 22.40 3.80 14.23
C ASN A 221 22.07 4.56 15.53
N LYS A 222 21.59 5.81 15.43
CA LYS A 222 21.13 6.59 16.59
C LYS A 222 19.62 6.43 16.79
N SER A 223 19.20 6.56 18.04
CA SER A 223 17.77 6.70 18.37
C SER A 223 17.23 8.00 17.78
N MET A 224 16.02 7.97 17.21
CA MET A 224 15.44 9.08 16.44
C MET A 224 15.02 10.25 17.35
N SER A 225 15.95 11.14 17.69
CA SER A 225 15.64 12.45 18.28
C SER A 225 15.06 13.41 17.23
N LYS A 226 14.41 14.50 17.66
CA LYS A 226 13.91 15.57 16.77
C LYS A 226 15.00 16.07 15.82
N GLN A 227 16.18 16.34 16.37
CA GLN A 227 17.33 16.81 15.59
C GLN A 227 17.80 15.79 14.54
N ILE A 228 17.97 14.52 14.92
CA ILE A 228 18.39 13.47 13.97
C ILE A 228 17.37 13.33 12.84
N TYR A 229 16.09 13.48 13.17
CA TYR A 229 15.01 13.45 12.22
C TYR A 229 15.17 14.56 11.19
N GLU A 230 15.17 15.83 11.63
CA GLU A 230 15.27 17.02 10.78
C GLU A 230 16.49 16.98 9.86
N GLU A 231 17.65 16.60 10.39
CA GLU A 231 18.86 16.48 9.59
C GLU A 231 18.81 15.33 8.57
N THR A 232 18.15 14.23 8.91
CA THR A 232 17.88 13.15 7.96
C THR A 232 16.95 13.61 6.85
N GLN A 233 15.89 14.38 7.19
CA GLN A 233 14.95 14.91 6.20
C GLN A 233 15.66 15.86 5.24
N GLN A 234 16.46 16.78 5.78
CA GLN A 234 17.21 17.74 4.98
C GLN A 234 18.18 17.03 4.03
N PHE A 235 18.93 16.03 4.53
CA PHE A 235 19.81 15.24 3.67
C PHE A 235 19.06 14.56 2.51
N LEU A 236 17.91 13.94 2.80
CA LEU A 236 17.10 13.27 1.76
C LEU A 236 16.49 14.28 0.78
N LEU A 237 16.09 15.46 1.25
CA LEU A 237 15.57 16.54 0.41
C LEU A 237 16.65 17.08 -0.53
N ASP A 238 17.87 17.30 -0.02
CA ASP A 238 19.01 17.76 -0.81
C ASP A 238 19.37 16.74 -1.91
N LYS A 239 19.25 15.44 -1.58
CA LYS A 239 19.55 14.35 -2.52
C LYS A 239 18.47 14.10 -3.54
N TRP A 240 17.21 14.00 -3.14
CA TRP A 240 16.13 13.55 -4.03
C TRP A 240 15.21 14.67 -4.50
N GLY A 241 15.43 15.90 -4.00
CA GLY A 241 14.61 17.05 -4.32
C GLY A 241 13.21 16.99 -3.70
N PRO A 242 12.30 17.87 -4.14
CA PRO A 242 10.99 18.05 -3.53
C PRO A 242 10.09 16.81 -3.62
N MET A 243 10.39 15.86 -4.52
CA MET A 243 9.67 14.60 -4.68
C MET A 243 10.29 13.44 -3.88
N GLY A 244 11.17 13.73 -2.91
CA GLY A 244 11.86 12.70 -2.14
C GLY A 244 10.92 11.70 -1.44
N GLY A 245 9.73 12.13 -1.02
CA GLY A 245 8.75 11.25 -0.37
C GLY A 245 8.25 10.14 -1.31
N TRP A 246 8.15 10.45 -2.60
CA TRP A 246 7.84 9.45 -3.61
C TRP A 246 9.00 8.50 -3.85
N CYS A 247 10.21 9.02 -3.94
CA CYS A 247 11.43 8.21 -3.97
C CYS A 247 11.44 7.20 -2.81
N GLN A 248 11.14 7.66 -1.59
CA GLN A 248 11.06 6.78 -0.42
C GLN A 248 10.05 5.63 -0.62
N ALA A 249 8.91 5.86 -1.25
CA ALA A 249 7.93 4.81 -1.53
C ALA A 249 8.48 3.77 -2.53
N VAL A 250 9.19 4.20 -3.56
CA VAL A 250 9.90 3.31 -4.50
C VAL A 250 10.92 2.45 -3.76
N MET A 251 11.75 3.07 -2.93
CA MET A 251 12.77 2.38 -2.13
C MET A 251 12.14 1.35 -1.18
N PHE A 252 11.03 1.72 -0.52
CA PHE A 252 10.32 0.80 0.36
C PHE A 252 9.75 -0.40 -0.40
N ALA A 253 9.15 -0.18 -1.57
CA ALA A 253 8.63 -1.25 -2.41
C ALA A 253 9.74 -2.21 -2.89
N ALA A 254 10.91 -1.68 -3.24
CA ALA A 254 12.08 -2.47 -3.63
C ALA A 254 12.62 -3.35 -2.48
N ASP A 255 12.53 -2.86 -1.24
CA ASP A 255 13.02 -3.54 -0.04
C ASP A 255 12.10 -4.64 0.49
N LEU A 256 10.83 -4.67 0.06
CA LEU A 256 9.89 -5.66 0.57
C LEU A 256 10.32 -7.07 0.15
N PRO A 257 10.33 -8.04 1.09
CA PRO A 257 10.76 -9.40 0.79
C PRO A 257 9.89 -10.01 -0.30
N ALA A 258 10.50 -10.85 -1.14
CA ALA A 258 9.77 -11.64 -2.12
C ALA A 258 8.71 -12.48 -1.40
N ASN A 259 7.44 -12.08 -1.50
CA ASN A 259 6.34 -12.79 -0.86
C ASN A 259 6.08 -14.09 -1.66
N ASN A 260 7.03 -15.02 -1.56
CA ASN A 260 6.93 -16.38 -2.11
C ASN A 260 5.97 -17.19 -1.25
N LYS A 261 4.69 -16.83 -1.27
CA LYS A 261 3.63 -17.83 -1.16
C LYS A 261 3.25 -18.29 -2.57
N VAL A 262 4.25 -18.74 -3.32
CA VAL A 262 4.00 -19.79 -4.30
C VAL A 262 3.66 -21.00 -3.45
N LEU A 263 2.37 -21.34 -3.38
CA LEU A 263 1.98 -22.65 -2.88
C LEU A 263 2.75 -23.65 -3.74
N LYS A 264 3.78 -24.27 -3.16
CA LYS A 264 4.45 -25.41 -3.79
C LYS A 264 3.37 -26.47 -3.99
N VAL A 265 2.89 -26.59 -5.22
CA VAL A 265 2.19 -27.79 -5.67
C VAL A 265 3.29 -28.82 -5.82
N GLU A 266 3.66 -29.47 -4.72
CA GLU A 266 4.46 -30.69 -4.78
C GLU A 266 3.57 -31.78 -5.37
N THR A 267 3.72 -31.98 -6.68
CA THR A 267 3.23 -33.17 -7.36
C THR A 267 4.11 -34.34 -6.92
N LYS A 268 3.64 -35.12 -5.94
CA LYS A 268 4.15 -36.48 -5.71
C LYS A 268 3.12 -37.48 -6.17
N ALA A 269 3.38 -38.06 -7.34
CA ALA A 269 2.80 -39.32 -7.76
C ALA A 269 3.50 -40.47 -7.02
N VAL A 270 2.77 -41.29 -6.26
CA VAL A 270 3.05 -42.72 -6.07
C VAL A 270 1.73 -43.46 -5.78
N LEU A 271 1.64 -44.66 -6.36
CA LEU A 271 0.54 -45.61 -6.41
C LEU A 271 0.07 -46.19 -5.07
N LYS A 272 -1.15 -46.74 -5.13
CA LYS A 272 -1.92 -47.59 -4.21
C LYS A 272 -1.11 -48.41 -3.20
N ASP A 273 -1.57 -48.42 -1.93
CA ASP A 273 -2.23 -49.64 -1.41
C ASP A 273 -3.17 -49.34 -0.23
N SER A 274 -4.14 -50.24 -0.06
CA SER A 274 -5.30 -50.19 0.84
C SER A 274 -4.97 -50.19 2.34
N LEU A 275 -5.79 -49.53 3.16
CA LEU A 275 -6.58 -50.12 4.27
C LEU A 275 -7.32 -49.03 5.08
N SER A 276 -8.49 -49.42 5.56
CA SER A 276 -9.54 -48.62 6.19
C SER A 276 -9.29 -48.31 7.67
N LEU A 277 -9.86 -47.22 8.20
CA LEU A 277 -10.82 -47.19 9.33
C LEU A 277 -10.92 -45.82 10.06
N LYS A 278 -12.17 -45.36 10.12
CA LYS A 278 -12.91 -44.69 11.23
C LYS A 278 -12.55 -43.25 11.68
N ARG A 279 -13.54 -42.38 11.45
CA ARG A 279 -13.82 -41.10 12.12
C ARG A 279 -13.80 -41.22 13.64
N LYS A 280 -13.21 -40.22 14.30
CA LYS A 280 -13.72 -39.65 15.56
C LYS A 280 -13.57 -38.13 15.55
N ALA A 281 -14.64 -37.47 15.98
CA ALA A 281 -14.72 -36.03 16.16
C ALA A 281 -14.12 -35.66 17.53
N GLU A 282 -13.33 -34.60 17.58
CA GLU A 282 -12.92 -33.97 18.84
C GLU A 282 -13.11 -32.45 18.79
N THR A 283 -13.82 -31.98 19.81
CA THR A 283 -14.21 -30.62 20.10
C THR A 283 -13.05 -29.89 20.77
N VAL A 284 -12.65 -28.73 20.27
CA VAL A 284 -11.63 -27.87 20.90
C VAL A 284 -12.32 -26.79 21.72
N THR A 285 -12.14 -26.84 23.04
CA THR A 285 -12.45 -25.76 23.98
C THR A 285 -11.31 -24.75 24.02
N VAL A 286 -11.64 -23.46 23.93
CA VAL A 286 -10.68 -22.34 24.00
C VAL A 286 -10.68 -21.78 25.41
N THR A 287 -9.54 -21.83 26.10
CA THR A 287 -9.31 -21.09 27.35
C THR A 287 -8.41 -19.87 27.11
N GLU A 288 -8.77 -18.76 27.76
CA GLU A 288 -8.19 -17.42 27.60
C GLU A 288 -6.71 -17.33 28.01
N LEU A 289 -5.92 -16.57 27.24
CA LEU A 289 -4.56 -16.17 27.58
C LEU A 289 -4.51 -14.66 27.86
N LYS A 290 -4.09 -14.32 29.08
CA LYS A 290 -3.92 -12.97 29.61
C LYS A 290 -2.84 -12.20 28.86
N ARG A 291 -3.13 -10.93 28.57
CA ARG A 291 -2.27 -9.94 27.91
C ARG A 291 -1.16 -9.46 28.84
N THR A 292 0.09 -9.54 28.41
CA THR A 292 1.16 -8.62 28.84
C THR A 292 1.99 -8.15 27.65
N ARG A 293 2.55 -6.96 27.84
CA ARG A 293 3.02 -5.98 26.87
C ARG A 293 4.49 -6.28 26.53
N SER A 294 4.83 -6.32 25.23
CA SER A 294 6.15 -6.61 24.64
C SER A 294 6.41 -8.07 24.25
N GLU A 295 5.96 -8.47 23.05
CA GLU A 295 6.66 -9.36 22.11
C GLU A 295 5.79 -9.57 20.85
N THR A 296 6.09 -8.86 19.77
CA THR A 296 5.48 -9.08 18.46
C THR A 296 6.19 -10.24 17.77
N ARG A 297 5.95 -11.47 18.24
CA ARG A 297 6.26 -12.70 17.51
C ARG A 297 5.32 -13.83 17.97
N ARG A 298 4.15 -13.96 17.33
CA ARG A 298 3.32 -15.17 17.49
C ARG A 298 4.03 -16.33 16.79
N VAL A 299 4.84 -17.08 17.52
CA VAL A 299 5.24 -18.43 17.14
C VAL A 299 4.17 -19.36 17.69
N MET A 300 3.41 -20.02 16.82
CA MET A 300 2.60 -21.17 17.23
C MET A 300 3.57 -22.28 17.63
N LYS A 301 3.74 -22.53 18.93
CA LYS A 301 4.29 -23.79 19.42
C LYS A 301 3.16 -24.81 19.37
N VAL A 302 3.17 -25.67 18.36
CA VAL A 302 2.44 -26.94 18.43
C VAL A 302 3.26 -27.86 19.33
N VAL A 303 2.80 -28.07 20.56
CA VAL A 303 3.34 -29.13 21.42
C VAL A 303 2.48 -30.35 21.15
N THR A 304 2.99 -31.28 20.36
CA THR A 304 2.47 -32.66 20.31
C THR A 304 3.07 -33.41 21.50
N GLU A 305 2.34 -33.50 22.59
CA GLU A 305 2.58 -34.54 23.61
C GLU A 305 1.97 -35.84 23.10
N VAL A 306 2.83 -36.76 22.68
CA VAL A 306 2.45 -38.16 22.51
C VAL A 306 2.54 -38.79 23.89
N LYS A 307 1.40 -38.96 24.58
CA LYS A 307 1.33 -39.92 25.68
C LYS A 307 1.26 -41.32 25.08
N ILE A 308 2.33 -42.08 25.27
CA ILE A 308 2.34 -43.52 25.09
C ILE A 308 1.97 -44.12 26.44
N GLU A 309 0.72 -44.58 26.57
CA GLU A 309 0.33 -45.70 27.44
C GLU A 309 -0.72 -46.53 26.69
#